data_AF-A0A4Z1FFM4-F1
#
_entry.id   AF-A0A4Z1FFM4-F1
#
_cell.length_a   1.000
_cell.length_b   1.000
_cell.length_c   1.000
_cell.angle_alpha   90.00
_cell.angle_beta   90.00
_cell.angle_gamma   90.00
#
_symmetry.space_group_name_H-M   'P 1'
#
loop_
_entity.id
_entity.type
_entity.pdbx_description
1 polymer ?
#
loop_
_entity_poly.entity_id
_entity_poly.type
_entity_poly.pdbx_seq_one_letter_code
_entity_poly.pdbx_strand_id
1 'polypeptide(L)'
;MEIPSPFIFAVRTGVIIHKSLERISFESFELSLTAESVLKTKGRLRRCFPGLSFAVGLDKIANSSFREALARLLTSLDIDTPIESWPVVTKAKSQVIEVRNTIHPRFVTEMLIGILRGIGQAVDIVRIYKRTRDDILWNKAFKSWRRSPNWLLLRVALQTSLISDQNNHKRYKSFMIFFMACVLEHALHLSLPSNILFIIAAKISRRVLKLDIIDGLS
;
A
#
# COMPACT_ATOMS: atom_id res chain seq x y z
N MET A 1 -2.33 28.41 -0.53
CA MET A 1 -2.40 27.32 -1.52
C MET A 1 -2.24 26.01 -0.76
N GLU A 2 -3.35 25.44 -0.31
CA GLU A 2 -3.37 24.17 0.42
C GLU A 2 -3.00 23.04 -0.55
N ILE A 3 -1.94 22.31 -0.24
CA ILE A 3 -1.64 21.06 -0.94
C ILE A 3 -2.48 20.01 -0.22
N PRO A 4 -3.54 19.45 -0.84
CA PRO A 4 -4.39 18.49 -0.17
C PRO A 4 -3.66 17.15 -0.09
N SER A 5 -3.81 16.47 1.06
CA SER A 5 -3.75 14.99 1.21
C SER A 5 -2.46 14.26 0.77
N PRO A 6 -2.10 13.11 1.38
CA PRO A 6 -1.07 12.23 0.82
C PRO A 6 -1.41 11.88 -0.65
N PHE A 7 -0.46 12.11 -1.56
CA PHE A 7 -0.52 11.58 -2.92
C PHE A 7 -0.23 10.08 -2.87
N ILE A 8 -1.10 9.30 -3.51
CA ILE A 8 -1.10 7.83 -3.43
C ILE A 8 -1.05 7.29 -4.87
N PHE A 9 0.09 6.70 -5.26
CA PHE A 9 0.27 6.06 -6.57
C PHE A 9 0.22 4.54 -6.43
N ALA A 10 -0.43 3.84 -7.37
CA ALA A 10 -0.83 2.46 -7.14
C ALA A 10 -0.93 1.63 -8.43
N VAL A 11 0.19 0.99 -8.80
CA VAL A 11 0.16 -0.10 -9.78
C VAL A 11 0.76 -1.40 -9.22
N ARG A 12 1.93 -1.34 -8.55
CA ARG A 12 2.54 -2.49 -7.84
C ARG A 12 3.37 -2.11 -6.61
N THR A 13 3.81 -0.86 -6.52
CA THR A 13 4.49 -0.26 -5.37
C THR A 13 3.67 0.93 -4.90
N GLY A 14 3.60 1.13 -3.59
CA GLY A 14 2.96 2.28 -2.97
C GLY A 14 4.02 3.29 -2.55
N VAL A 15 3.74 4.56 -2.82
CA VAL A 15 4.48 5.70 -2.25
C VAL A 15 3.48 6.52 -1.45
N ILE A 16 3.81 6.81 -0.20
CA ILE A 16 3.08 7.74 0.66
C ILE A 16 3.97 8.95 0.89
N ILE A 17 3.40 10.14 0.72
CA ILE A 17 4.10 11.40 0.92
C ILE A 17 3.51 12.09 2.14
N HIS A 18 4.34 12.33 3.16
CA HIS A 18 3.96 13.08 4.35
C HIS A 18 4.69 14.42 4.36
N LYS A 19 3.93 15.50 4.55
CA LYS A 19 4.49 16.84 4.75
C LYS A 19 4.56 17.12 6.25
N SER A 20 5.73 17.54 6.71
CA SER A 20 5.94 18.12 8.04
C SER A 20 6.31 19.61 7.92
N LEU A 21 6.54 20.28 9.05
CA LEU A 21 6.90 21.70 9.08
C LEU A 21 8.23 22.00 8.39
N GLU A 22 9.17 21.06 8.39
CA GLU A 22 10.55 21.30 7.92
C GLU A 22 10.94 20.47 6.69
N ARG A 23 10.25 19.35 6.46
CA ARG A 23 10.62 18.34 5.46
C ARG A 23 9.41 17.61 4.89
N ILE A 24 9.60 17.00 3.73
CA ILE A 24 8.67 16.05 3.13
C ILE A 24 9.29 14.66 3.18
N SER A 25 8.60 13.70 3.80
CA SER A 25 9.00 12.29 3.79
C SER A 25 8.27 11.51 2.71
N PHE A 26 9.02 10.60 2.09
CA PHE A 26 8.60 9.69 1.05
C PHE A 26 8.75 8.28 1.59
N GLU A 27 7.64 7.57 1.73
CA GLU A 27 7.59 6.23 2.28
C GLU A 27 7.17 5.26 1.18
N SER A 28 8.04 4.31 0.85
CA SER A 28 7.84 3.41 -0.29
C SER A 28 7.78 1.96 0.17
N PHE A 29 6.91 1.17 -0.47
CA PHE A 29 6.76 -0.24 -0.18
C PHE A 29 6.07 -0.99 -1.32
N GLU A 30 6.45 -2.24 -1.51
CA GLU A 30 5.80 -3.12 -2.48
C GLU A 30 4.35 -3.40 -2.07
N LEU A 31 3.41 -3.45 -3.02
CA LEU A 31 2.02 -3.82 -2.75
C LEU A 31 1.76 -5.29 -3.06
N SER A 32 2.43 -5.83 -4.08
CA SER A 32 2.27 -7.21 -4.55
C SER A 32 3.46 -8.09 -4.17
N LEU A 33 3.20 -9.37 -3.93
CA LEU A 33 4.24 -10.36 -3.62
C LEU A 33 4.71 -11.10 -4.86
N THR A 34 5.98 -11.53 -4.87
CA THR A 34 6.49 -12.44 -5.91
C THR A 34 5.84 -13.81 -5.78
N ALA A 35 5.70 -14.53 -6.89
CA ALA A 35 5.06 -15.84 -6.87
C ALA A 35 5.78 -16.82 -5.92
N GLU A 36 7.11 -16.75 -5.91
CA GLU A 36 7.98 -17.53 -5.05
C GLU A 36 7.72 -17.28 -3.55
N SER A 37 7.61 -16.01 -3.13
CA SER A 37 7.38 -15.66 -1.73
C SER A 37 6.03 -16.19 -1.21
N VAL A 38 5.02 -16.24 -2.08
CA VAL A 38 3.71 -16.81 -1.76
C VAL A 38 3.80 -18.33 -1.64
N LEU A 39 4.45 -19.02 -2.59
CA LEU A 39 4.60 -20.48 -2.57
C LEU A 39 5.41 -20.97 -1.36
N LYS A 40 6.45 -20.24 -0.97
CA LYS A 40 7.30 -20.59 0.18
C LYS A 40 6.61 -20.38 1.53
N THR A 41 5.57 -19.54 1.58
CA THR A 41 4.93 -19.18 2.85
C THR A 41 3.89 -20.23 3.26
N LYS A 42 4.09 -20.85 4.42
CA LYS A 42 3.03 -21.60 5.09
C LYS A 42 2.08 -20.64 5.82
N GLY A 43 0.84 -20.52 5.34
CA GLY A 43 -0.20 -19.70 5.98
C GLY A 43 -0.26 -18.27 5.46
N ARG A 44 -0.16 -17.27 6.34
CA ARG A 44 -0.28 -15.84 5.97
C ARG A 44 1.07 -15.15 6.04
N LEU A 45 1.50 -14.50 4.96
CA LEU A 45 2.74 -13.75 4.96
C LEU A 45 2.58 -12.48 5.81
N ARG A 46 3.45 -12.32 6.81
CA ARG A 46 3.55 -11.09 7.60
C ARG A 46 4.53 -10.15 6.91
N ARG A 47 4.06 -8.96 6.58
CA ARG A 47 4.82 -7.92 5.88
C ARG A 47 4.90 -6.68 6.75
N CYS A 48 6.01 -5.96 6.62
CA CYS A 48 6.29 -4.70 7.30
C CYS A 48 6.02 -3.55 6.35
N PHE A 49 5.34 -2.51 6.83
CA PHE A 49 5.01 -1.32 6.05
C PHE A 49 5.14 -0.08 6.92
N PRO A 50 5.56 1.07 6.38
CA PRO A 50 6.20 1.21 5.08
C PRO A 50 7.60 0.57 5.07
N GLY A 51 8.17 0.43 3.88
CA GLY A 51 9.50 -0.16 3.70
C GLY A 51 10.59 0.89 3.94
N LEU A 52 11.09 1.42 2.83
CA LEU A 52 12.15 2.43 2.81
C LEU A 52 11.54 3.84 2.88
N SER A 53 12.14 4.70 3.71
CA SER A 53 11.68 6.07 3.92
C SER A 53 12.82 7.08 3.83
N PHE A 54 12.56 8.17 3.12
CA PHE A 54 13.51 9.27 2.91
C PHE A 54 12.83 10.61 3.10
N ALA A 55 13.50 11.56 3.74
CA ALA A 55 13.02 12.93 3.85
C ALA A 55 13.87 13.90 3.02
N VAL A 56 13.19 14.84 2.38
CA VAL A 56 13.76 15.91 1.59
C VAL A 56 13.37 17.24 2.23
N GLY A 57 14.34 18.15 2.35
CA GLY A 57 14.11 19.50 2.90
C GLY A 57 13.14 20.31 2.03
N LEU A 58 12.37 21.20 2.67
CA LEU A 58 11.40 22.04 1.97
C LEU A 58 12.06 23.01 0.99
N ASP A 59 13.30 23.40 1.21
CA ASP A 59 14.13 24.21 0.30
C ASP A 59 14.27 23.54 -1.07
N LYS A 60 14.58 22.24 -1.09
CA LYS A 60 14.73 21.47 -2.34
C LYS A 60 13.39 21.23 -3.01
N ILE A 61 12.34 21.01 -2.22
CA ILE A 61 10.97 20.86 -2.74
C ILE A 61 10.41 22.19 -3.25
N ALA A 62 10.82 23.33 -2.71
CA ALA A 62 10.33 24.64 -3.16
C ALA A 62 10.73 24.93 -4.61
N ASN A 63 11.81 24.31 -5.10
CA ASN A 63 12.21 24.38 -6.50
C ASN A 63 11.12 23.82 -7.43
N SER A 64 10.53 24.69 -8.25
CA SER A 64 9.45 24.32 -9.19
C SER A 64 9.88 23.26 -10.19
N SER A 65 11.09 23.38 -10.75
CA SER A 65 11.63 22.42 -11.71
C SER A 65 11.81 21.04 -11.09
N PHE A 66 12.23 20.98 -9.83
CA PHE A 66 12.33 19.71 -9.11
C PHE A 66 10.94 19.07 -8.91
N ARG A 67 9.94 19.84 -8.45
CA ARG A 67 8.58 19.32 -8.27
C ARG A 67 7.97 18.82 -9.57
N GLU A 68 8.17 19.56 -10.65
CA GLU A 68 7.66 19.19 -11.96
C GLU A 68 8.32 17.90 -12.47
N ALA A 69 9.65 17.79 -12.35
CA ALA A 69 10.37 16.57 -12.71
C ALA A 69 9.91 15.37 -11.87
N LEU A 70 9.73 15.55 -10.55
CA LEU A 70 9.24 14.51 -9.66
C LEU A 70 7.80 14.09 -10.00
N ALA A 71 6.91 15.04 -10.26
CA ALA A 71 5.53 14.75 -10.64
C ALA A 71 5.45 14.01 -11.98
N ARG A 72 6.24 14.44 -12.98
CA ARG A 72 6.36 13.74 -14.27
C ARG A 72 6.90 12.33 -14.09
N LEU A 73 7.93 12.14 -13.26
CA LEU A 73 8.49 10.82 -12.95
C LEU A 73 7.44 9.90 -12.33
N LEU A 74 6.75 10.35 -11.27
CA LEU A 74 5.73 9.55 -10.60
C LEU A 74 4.55 9.22 -11.52
N THR A 75 4.13 10.18 -12.35
CA THR A 75 3.07 9.98 -13.34
C THR A 75 3.48 8.96 -14.40
N SER A 76 4.72 9.06 -14.92
CA SER A 76 5.24 8.09 -15.88
C SER A 76 5.35 6.69 -15.28
N LEU A 77 5.76 6.56 -14.01
CA LEU A 77 5.83 5.26 -13.34
C LEU A 77 4.44 4.65 -13.05
N ASP A 78 3.39 5.47 -12.98
CA ASP A 78 2.01 5.01 -12.80
C ASP A 78 1.38 4.59 -14.14
N ILE A 79 1.69 5.29 -15.23
CA ILE A 79 1.12 5.01 -16.56
C ILE A 79 1.91 3.91 -17.28
N ASP A 80 3.23 4.03 -17.31
CA ASP A 80 4.12 3.19 -18.11
C ASP A 80 4.86 2.20 -17.21
N THR A 81 4.66 0.91 -17.46
CA THR A 81 5.52 -0.12 -16.87
C THR A 81 6.61 -0.50 -17.87
N PRO A 82 7.89 -0.11 -17.65
CA PRO A 82 8.91 -0.38 -18.64
C PRO A 82 9.11 -1.88 -18.82
N ILE A 83 9.33 -2.29 -20.08
CA ILE A 83 9.49 -3.71 -20.48
C ILE A 83 10.57 -4.40 -19.63
N GLU A 84 11.62 -3.66 -19.29
CA GLU A 84 12.74 -4.12 -18.48
C GLU A 84 12.33 -4.62 -17.10
N SER A 85 11.25 -4.09 -16.51
CA SER A 85 10.77 -4.50 -15.19
C SER A 85 9.97 -5.80 -15.19
N TRP A 86 9.63 -6.33 -16.37
CA TRP A 86 8.94 -7.60 -16.45
C TRP A 86 9.89 -8.76 -16.13
N PRO A 87 9.46 -9.71 -15.28
CA PRO A 87 10.23 -10.93 -15.06
C PRO A 87 10.24 -11.71 -16.37
N VAL A 88 11.43 -12.12 -16.80
CA VAL A 88 11.62 -12.91 -18.02
C VAL A 88 11.90 -14.35 -17.59
N VAL A 89 11.17 -15.31 -18.15
CA VAL A 89 11.45 -16.73 -17.97
C VAL A 89 11.93 -17.35 -19.28
N THR A 90 12.91 -18.22 -19.17
CA THR A 90 13.36 -19.03 -20.29
C THR A 90 12.41 -20.22 -20.44
N LYS A 91 11.61 -20.23 -21.51
CA LYS A 91 10.79 -21.37 -21.92
C LYS A 91 11.28 -21.88 -23.26
N ALA A 92 11.57 -23.18 -23.34
CA ALA A 92 12.03 -23.83 -24.58
C ALA A 92 13.18 -23.06 -25.29
N LYS A 93 14.19 -22.64 -24.52
CA LYS A 93 15.35 -21.83 -24.97
C LYS A 93 15.03 -20.41 -25.48
N SER A 94 13.79 -19.95 -25.39
CA SER A 94 13.39 -18.57 -25.70
C SER A 94 13.05 -17.79 -24.43
N GLN A 95 13.45 -16.52 -24.39
CA GLN A 95 13.10 -15.60 -23.30
C GLN A 95 11.69 -15.06 -23.52
N VAL A 96 10.77 -15.37 -22.60
CA VAL A 96 9.37 -14.96 -22.67
C VAL A 96 9.03 -14.15 -21.42
N ILE A 97 8.34 -13.03 -21.59
CA ILE A 97 7.82 -12.22 -20.49
C ILE A 97 6.88 -13.09 -19.63
N GLU A 98 7.21 -13.25 -18.35
CA GLU A 98 6.42 -13.99 -17.39
C GLU A 98 5.33 -13.08 -16.79
N VAL A 99 4.22 -12.93 -17.52
CA VAL A 99 3.06 -12.13 -17.11
C VAL A 99 2.48 -12.56 -15.74
N ARG A 100 2.74 -13.81 -15.32
CA ARG A 100 2.22 -14.40 -14.07
C ARG A 100 2.98 -13.97 -12.81
N ASN A 101 4.21 -13.49 -12.96
CA ASN A 101 5.05 -13.12 -11.84
C ASN A 101 5.05 -11.60 -11.63
N THR A 102 5.40 -11.16 -10.43
CA THR A 102 5.33 -9.74 -10.08
C THR A 102 6.48 -9.00 -10.74
N ILE A 103 6.14 -7.92 -11.46
CA ILE A 103 7.08 -6.97 -12.06
C ILE A 103 8.01 -6.43 -10.98
N HIS A 104 9.31 -6.42 -11.27
CA HIS A 104 10.33 -6.01 -10.31
C HIS A 104 10.09 -4.54 -9.93
N PRO A 105 10.06 -4.19 -8.63
CA PRO A 105 9.75 -2.83 -8.20
C PRO A 105 10.90 -1.83 -8.45
N ARG A 106 11.93 -2.19 -9.23
CA ARG A 106 13.23 -1.49 -9.34
C ARG A 106 13.10 0.01 -9.58
N PHE A 107 12.15 0.43 -10.41
CA PHE A 107 12.01 1.86 -10.73
C PHE A 107 11.52 2.69 -9.55
N VAL A 108 10.76 2.09 -8.63
CA VAL A 108 10.35 2.78 -7.40
C VAL A 108 11.34 2.50 -6.28
N THR A 109 11.74 1.24 -6.06
CA THR A 109 12.59 0.85 -4.93
C THR A 109 14.08 1.09 -5.13
N GLU A 110 14.55 1.30 -6.36
CA GLU A 110 15.97 1.55 -6.66
C GLU A 110 16.17 2.91 -7.31
N MET A 111 15.43 3.24 -8.38
CA MET A 111 15.62 4.53 -9.09
C MET A 111 15.07 5.71 -8.28
N LEU A 112 13.77 5.73 -7.95
CA LEU A 112 13.20 6.82 -7.16
C LEU A 112 13.90 6.94 -5.80
N ILE A 113 14.17 5.82 -5.13
CA ILE A 113 14.92 5.80 -3.87
C ILE A 113 16.35 6.29 -4.06
N GLY A 114 17.04 5.93 -5.14
CA GLY A 114 18.38 6.43 -5.44
C GLY A 114 18.40 7.95 -5.61
N ILE A 115 17.43 8.51 -6.33
CA ILE A 115 17.25 9.96 -6.46
C ILE A 115 17.00 10.59 -5.09
N LEU A 116 16.04 10.07 -4.32
CA LEU A 116 15.70 10.58 -2.99
C LEU A 116 16.87 10.48 -2.01
N ARG A 117 17.71 9.45 -2.13
CA ARG A 117 18.92 9.29 -1.33
C ARG A 117 19.98 10.33 -1.67
N GLY A 118 20.11 10.73 -2.94
CA GLY A 118 21.05 11.76 -3.36
C GLY A 118 20.67 13.17 -2.90
N ILE A 119 19.37 13.45 -2.78
CA ILE A 119 18.86 14.79 -2.41
C ILE A 119 18.37 14.90 -0.97
N GLY A 120 18.13 13.79 -0.29
CA GLY A 120 17.51 13.73 1.02
C GLY A 120 18.31 12.90 2.02
N GLN A 121 17.65 12.49 3.10
CA GLN A 121 18.23 11.67 4.15
C GLN A 121 17.29 10.49 4.46
N ALA A 122 17.86 9.33 4.77
CA ALA A 122 17.07 8.21 5.24
C ALA A 122 16.46 8.55 6.61
N VAL A 123 15.17 8.22 6.80
CA VAL A 123 14.46 8.49 8.05
C VAL A 123 13.91 7.18 8.60
N ASP A 124 14.08 7.00 9.91
CA ASP A 124 13.39 5.92 10.59
C ASP A 124 11.96 6.34 10.93
N ILE A 125 11.02 5.49 10.56
CA ILE A 125 9.60 5.74 10.69
C ILE A 125 8.94 4.60 11.45
N VAL A 126 7.79 4.90 12.04
CA VAL A 126 6.96 3.89 12.68
C VAL A 126 6.41 2.93 11.62
N ARG A 127 6.72 1.64 11.78
CA ARG A 127 6.27 0.59 10.88
C ARG A 127 5.15 -0.24 11.50
N ILE A 128 4.19 -0.58 10.67
CA ILE A 128 3.07 -1.45 10.96
C ILE A 128 3.26 -2.81 10.29
N TYR A 129 2.70 -3.85 10.91
CA TYR A 129 2.71 -5.18 10.32
C TYR A 129 1.32 -5.56 9.81
N LYS A 130 1.24 -6.03 8.57
CA LYS A 130 0.02 -6.58 8.00
C LYS A 130 0.26 -8.02 7.57
N ARG A 131 -0.76 -8.85 7.78
CA ARG A 131 -0.80 -10.20 7.21
C ARG A 131 -1.52 -10.14 5.87
N THR A 132 -0.80 -10.41 4.78
CA THR A 132 -1.35 -10.50 3.43
C THR A 132 -1.66 -11.94 3.08
N ARG A 133 -2.65 -12.13 2.21
CA ARG A 133 -3.04 -13.43 1.67
C ARG A 133 -3.18 -13.27 0.17
N ASP A 134 -2.25 -13.87 -0.54
CA ASP A 134 -2.26 -14.05 -1.98
C ASP A 134 -2.23 -15.56 -2.22
N ASP A 135 -3.04 -16.05 -3.16
CA ASP A 135 -3.16 -17.47 -3.46
C ASP A 135 -2.77 -17.69 -4.94
N ILE A 136 -1.78 -18.57 -5.18
CA ILE A 136 -1.37 -18.94 -6.54
C ILE A 136 -2.13 -20.17 -6.97
N LEU A 137 -3.05 -19.97 -7.90
CA LEU A 137 -3.80 -21.05 -8.53
C LEU A 137 -2.97 -21.57 -9.72
N TRP A 138 -2.47 -22.80 -9.63
CA TRP A 138 -1.65 -23.42 -10.67
C TRP A 138 -2.47 -24.17 -11.74
N ASN A 139 -3.64 -24.71 -11.36
CA ASN A 139 -4.48 -25.51 -12.25
C ASN A 139 -5.52 -24.61 -12.97
N LYS A 140 -5.40 -24.48 -14.30
CA LYS A 140 -6.34 -23.77 -15.20
C LYS A 140 -6.69 -22.31 -14.84
N ALA A 141 -5.88 -21.63 -14.03
CA ALA A 141 -6.07 -20.22 -13.71
C ALA A 141 -5.03 -19.35 -14.44
N PHE A 142 -5.49 -18.38 -15.23
CA PHE A 142 -4.62 -17.44 -15.95
C PHE A 142 -3.93 -16.44 -15.00
N LYS A 143 -4.58 -16.07 -13.89
CA LYS A 143 -4.07 -15.16 -12.86
C LYS A 143 -4.21 -15.77 -11.46
N SER A 144 -3.28 -15.44 -10.57
CA SER A 144 -3.37 -15.77 -9.13
C SER A 144 -4.49 -14.96 -8.48
N TRP A 145 -5.16 -15.53 -7.48
CA TRP A 145 -6.11 -14.79 -6.67
C TRP A 145 -5.34 -13.85 -5.73
N ARG A 146 -5.51 -12.54 -5.91
CA ARG A 146 -4.84 -11.51 -5.11
C ARG A 146 -5.86 -10.52 -4.60
N ARG A 147 -5.66 -10.03 -3.38
CA ARG A 147 -6.45 -8.89 -2.90
C ARG A 147 -5.98 -7.61 -3.57
N SER A 148 -6.90 -6.64 -3.72
CA SER A 148 -6.58 -5.36 -4.36
C SER A 148 -5.34 -4.71 -3.72
N PRO A 149 -4.28 -4.41 -4.50
CA PRO A 149 -3.09 -3.72 -3.99
C PRO A 149 -3.42 -2.30 -3.52
N ASN A 150 -4.36 -1.62 -4.20
CA ASN A 150 -4.81 -0.28 -3.83
C ASN A 150 -5.51 -0.27 -2.47
N TRP A 151 -6.26 -1.35 -2.17
CA TRP A 151 -6.85 -1.52 -0.85
C TRP A 151 -5.81 -1.75 0.26
N LEU A 152 -4.70 -2.42 -0.05
CA LEU A 152 -3.59 -2.52 0.89
C LEU A 152 -2.95 -1.15 1.11
N LEU A 153 -2.65 -0.43 0.03
CA LEU A 153 -2.06 0.91 0.06
C LEU A 153 -2.89 1.87 0.90
N LEU A 154 -4.19 1.98 0.62
CA LEU A 154 -5.10 2.84 1.38
C LEU A 154 -5.11 2.50 2.87
N ARG A 155 -5.16 1.21 3.21
CA ARG A 155 -5.12 0.78 4.62
C ARG A 155 -3.79 1.03 5.31
N VAL A 156 -2.68 1.00 4.59
CA VAL A 156 -1.36 1.36 5.13
C VAL A 156 -1.33 2.87 5.36
N ALA A 157 -1.64 3.67 4.35
CA ALA A 157 -1.66 5.13 4.42
C ALA A 157 -2.56 5.66 5.53
N LEU A 158 -3.78 5.13 5.65
CA LEU A 158 -4.69 5.50 6.74
C LEU A 158 -4.13 5.11 8.11
N GLN A 159 -3.52 3.92 8.23
CA GLN A 159 -3.03 3.48 9.54
C GLN A 159 -1.78 4.24 9.96
N THR A 160 -0.86 4.55 9.05
CA THR A 160 0.34 5.34 9.35
C THR A 160 -0.01 6.80 9.61
N SER A 161 -1.01 7.36 8.90
CA SER A 161 -1.46 8.74 9.13
C SER A 161 -2.28 8.92 10.43
N LEU A 162 -3.04 7.90 10.83
CA LEU A 162 -3.92 7.95 12.01
C LEU A 162 -3.30 7.31 13.25
N ILE A 163 -2.03 6.91 13.21
CA ILE A 163 -1.33 6.42 14.39
C ILE A 163 -1.06 7.59 15.32
N SER A 164 -1.45 7.46 16.59
CA SER A 164 -1.09 8.44 17.62
C SER A 164 0.27 8.10 18.21
N ASP A 165 0.88 9.06 18.90
CA ASP A 165 2.05 8.84 19.75
C ASP A 165 1.79 7.62 20.65
N GLN A 166 2.81 6.76 20.78
CA GLN A 166 2.78 5.44 21.44
C GLN A 166 2.15 4.27 20.65
N ASN A 167 2.15 4.28 19.32
CA ASN A 167 1.63 3.18 18.48
C ASN A 167 0.14 2.86 18.72
N ASN A 168 -0.63 3.82 19.20
CA ASN A 168 -2.03 3.62 19.47
C ASN A 168 -2.85 3.66 18.17
N HIS A 169 -3.48 2.53 17.85
CA HIS A 169 -4.29 2.35 16.65
C HIS A 169 -5.80 2.61 16.85
N LYS A 170 -6.23 3.19 18.00
CA LYS A 170 -7.65 3.45 18.30
C LYS A 170 -8.32 4.32 17.23
N ARG A 171 -7.69 5.44 16.83
CA ARG A 171 -8.20 6.33 15.77
C ARG A 171 -8.40 5.60 14.44
N TYR A 172 -7.38 4.87 13.99
CA TYR A 172 -7.47 4.03 12.78
C TYR A 172 -8.59 2.98 12.87
N LYS A 173 -8.70 2.26 14.00
CA LYS A 173 -9.72 1.23 14.18
C LYS A 173 -11.14 1.81 14.17
N SER A 174 -11.33 2.95 14.84
CA SER A 174 -12.60 3.68 14.86
C SER A 174 -13.00 4.14 13.46
N PHE A 175 -12.05 4.75 12.72
CA PHE A 175 -12.27 5.13 11.32
C PHE A 175 -12.66 3.93 10.44
N MET A 176 -12.00 2.78 10.61
CA MET A 176 -12.32 1.58 9.85
C MET A 176 -13.72 1.02 10.17
N ILE A 177 -14.21 1.19 11.40
CA ILE A 177 -15.58 0.83 11.77
C ILE A 177 -16.57 1.76 11.07
N PHE A 178 -16.35 3.07 11.19
CA PHE A 178 -17.15 4.10 10.51
C PHE A 178 -17.21 3.87 9.00
N PHE A 179 -16.07 3.70 8.34
CA PHE A 179 -16.00 3.41 6.90
C PHE A 179 -16.81 2.17 6.51
N MET A 180 -16.76 1.11 7.31
CA MET A 180 -17.53 -0.11 7.03
C MET A 180 -19.02 0.07 7.29
N ALA A 181 -19.42 0.93 8.23
CA ALA A 181 -20.82 1.30 8.43
C ALA A 181 -21.36 2.07 7.20
N CYS A 182 -20.59 3.01 6.66
CA CYS A 182 -20.96 3.67 5.40
C CYS A 182 -21.09 2.68 4.24
N VAL A 183 -20.18 1.70 4.13
CA VAL A 183 -20.28 0.63 3.12
C VAL A 183 -21.55 -0.22 3.32
N LEU A 184 -21.94 -0.49 4.56
CA LEU A 184 -23.19 -1.21 4.86
C LEU A 184 -24.42 -0.39 4.43
N GLU A 185 -24.44 0.90 4.73
CA GLU A 185 -25.51 1.82 4.32
C GLU A 185 -25.67 1.85 2.79
N HIS A 186 -24.57 1.97 2.05
CA HIS A 186 -24.59 1.91 0.59
C HIS A 186 -25.05 0.53 0.08
N ALA A 187 -24.64 -0.56 0.74
CA ALA A 187 -25.09 -1.90 0.41
C ALA A 187 -26.60 -2.10 0.61
N LEU A 188 -27.18 -1.43 1.61
CA LEU A 188 -28.63 -1.40 1.83
C LEU A 188 -29.34 -0.64 0.71
N HIS A 189 -28.85 0.54 0.33
CA HIS A 189 -29.40 1.30 -0.79
C HIS A 189 -29.37 0.54 -2.12
N LEU A 190 -28.30 -0.23 -2.35
CA LEU A 190 -28.16 -1.11 -3.52
C LEU A 190 -28.97 -2.41 -3.42
N SER A 191 -29.74 -2.61 -2.36
CA SER A 191 -30.56 -3.81 -2.12
C SER A 191 -29.75 -5.12 -2.26
N LEU A 192 -28.52 -5.14 -1.71
CA LEU A 192 -27.68 -6.33 -1.75
C LEU A 192 -28.34 -7.50 -0.99
N PRO A 193 -28.05 -8.75 -1.39
CA PRO A 193 -28.59 -9.94 -0.73
C PRO A 193 -28.36 -9.95 0.79
N SER A 194 -29.36 -10.44 1.54
CA SER A 194 -29.38 -10.44 3.01
C SER A 194 -28.18 -11.14 3.64
N ASN A 195 -27.66 -12.19 3.01
CA ASN A 195 -26.45 -12.88 3.44
C ASN A 195 -25.20 -11.98 3.39
N ILE A 196 -25.07 -11.12 2.38
CA ILE A 196 -23.96 -10.15 2.26
C ILE A 196 -24.09 -9.08 3.34
N LEU A 197 -25.29 -8.53 3.52
CA LEU A 197 -25.57 -7.54 4.57
C LEU A 197 -25.25 -8.10 5.96
N PHE A 198 -25.69 -9.32 6.25
CA PHE A 198 -25.38 -10.02 7.49
C PHE A 198 -23.87 -10.18 7.72
N ILE A 199 -23.12 -10.58 6.68
CA ILE A 199 -21.66 -10.72 6.77
C ILE A 199 -20.99 -9.39 7.09
N ILE A 200 -21.43 -8.29 6.47
CA ILE A 200 -20.88 -6.95 6.72
C ILE A 200 -21.20 -6.52 8.15
N ALA A 201 -22.47 -6.63 8.58
CA ALA A 201 -22.90 -6.30 9.94
C ALA A 201 -22.12 -7.09 10.99
N ALA A 202 -22.03 -8.43 10.85
CA ALA A 202 -21.27 -9.27 11.77
C ALA A 202 -19.76 -8.90 11.82
N LYS A 203 -19.19 -8.42 10.71
CA LYS A 203 -17.80 -7.93 10.65
C LYS A 203 -17.63 -6.58 11.35
N ILE A 204 -18.66 -5.74 11.37
CA ILE A 204 -18.67 -4.45 12.09
C ILE A 204 -18.81 -4.73 13.58
N SER A 205 -19.82 -5.51 14.00
CA SER A 205 -20.06 -5.83 15.43
C SER A 205 -18.83 -6.44 16.09
N ARG A 206 -18.15 -7.40 15.43
CA ARG A 206 -16.90 -7.98 15.96
C ARG A 206 -15.76 -6.98 16.08
N ARG A 207 -15.74 -5.90 15.29
CA ARG A 207 -14.70 -4.86 15.39
C ARG A 207 -15.00 -3.87 16.51
N VAL A 208 -16.28 -3.52 16.70
CA VAL A 208 -16.75 -2.69 17.82
C VAL A 208 -16.39 -3.36 19.14
N LEU A 209 -16.79 -4.63 19.33
CA LEU A 209 -16.44 -5.40 20.54
C LEU A 209 -14.92 -5.44 20.80
N LYS A 210 -14.11 -5.57 19.74
CA LYS A 210 -12.65 -5.57 19.87
C LYS A 210 -12.06 -4.19 20.19
N LEU A 211 -12.77 -3.11 19.88
CA LEU A 211 -12.37 -1.77 20.23
C LEU A 211 -12.72 -1.50 21.70
N ASP A 212 -13.95 -1.85 22.11
CA ASP A 212 -14.43 -1.67 23.48
C ASP A 212 -13.58 -2.43 24.52
N ILE A 213 -13.17 -3.67 24.20
CA ILE A 213 -12.25 -4.45 25.06
C ILE A 213 -10.92 -3.72 25.27
N ILE A 214 -10.45 -2.94 24.28
CA ILE A 214 -9.20 -2.17 24.39
C ILE A 214 -9.40 -0.91 25.22
N ASP A 215 -10.62 -0.38 25.28
CA ASP A 215 -10.96 0.78 26.11
C ASP A 215 -11.22 0.39 27.57
N GLY A 216 -11.71 -0.83 27.85
CA GLY A 216 -11.90 -1.33 29.22
C GLY A 216 -10.65 -1.88 29.91
N LEU A 217 -9.51 -1.96 29.21
CA LEU A 217 -8.20 -2.42 29.71
C LEU A 217 -7.19 -1.27 29.91
N SER A 218 -7.59 -0.02 29.65
CA SER A 218 -6.80 1.20 29.80
C SER A 218 -7.39 2.10 30.87
#